data_AF-A0A926FKA2-F1
#
_entry.id   AF-A0A926FKA2-F1
#
_cell.length_a   1.000
_cell.length_b   1.000
_cell.length_c   1.000
_cell.angle_alpha   90.00
_cell.angle_beta   90.00
_cell.angle_gamma   90.00
#
_symmetry.space_group_name_H-M   'P 1'
#
loop_
_entity.id
_entity.type
_entity.pdbx_description
1 polymer ?
#
loop_
_entity_poly.entity_id
_entity_poly.type
_entity_poly.pdbx_seq_one_letter_code
_entity_poly.pdbx_strand_id
1 'polypeptide(L)'
;MLNKGFTLDRLGHSEDAITVYNELIQRFGSSDEPRLQEQVAKAFLNKGVNLGQRNLLEDEITIYDELIQHFGTSNMPALEEPVTKAMVNKGVRLGQLGRSKTQSRYMTR
;
A
#
# COMPACT_ATOMS: atom_id res chain seq x y z
N MET A 1 12.37 0.75 -11.73
CA MET A 1 10.91 0.48 -11.78
C MET A 1 10.18 1.34 -10.74
N LEU A 2 10.58 1.32 -9.45
CA LEU A 2 9.97 2.14 -8.40
C LEU A 2 9.88 3.65 -8.73
N ASN A 3 10.99 4.28 -9.14
CA ASN A 3 11.01 5.72 -9.48
C ASN A 3 10.08 6.08 -10.65
N LYS A 4 9.86 5.15 -11.58
CA LYS A 4 8.94 5.34 -12.71
C LYS A 4 7.50 5.38 -12.20
N GLY A 5 7.10 4.41 -11.37
CA GLY A 5 5.77 4.39 -10.75
C GLY A 5 5.53 5.65 -9.92
N PHE A 6 6.51 6.07 -9.11
CA PHE A 6 6.40 7.29 -8.30
C PHE A 6 6.23 8.56 -9.16
N THR A 7 6.97 8.66 -10.26
CA THR A 7 6.84 9.79 -11.18
C THR A 7 5.46 9.80 -11.85
N LEU A 8 4.96 8.65 -12.30
CA LEU A 8 3.64 8.52 -12.92
C LEU A 8 2.52 8.92 -11.95
N ASP A 9 2.63 8.51 -10.68
CA ASP A 9 1.69 8.89 -9.63
C ASP A 9 1.64 10.41 -9.44
N ARG A 10 2.81 11.06 -9.36
CA ARG A 10 2.91 12.53 -9.28
C ARG A 10 2.36 13.27 -10.50
N LEU A 11 2.32 12.62 -11.66
CA LEU A 11 1.77 13.17 -12.90
C LEU A 11 0.27 12.87 -13.07
N GLY A 12 -0.36 12.18 -12.10
CA GLY A 12 -1.77 11.80 -12.17
C GLY A 12 -2.05 10.56 -13.04
N HIS A 13 -1.01 9.89 -13.54
CA HIS A 13 -1.14 8.63 -14.29
C HIS A 13 -1.20 7.44 -13.34
N SER A 14 -2.21 7.45 -12.47
CA SER A 14 -2.33 6.54 -11.34
C SER A 14 -2.43 5.06 -11.75
N GLU A 15 -3.11 4.74 -12.85
CA GLU A 15 -3.22 3.36 -13.36
C GLU A 15 -1.91 2.80 -13.90
N ASP A 16 -1.16 3.63 -14.62
CA ASP A 16 0.18 3.26 -15.09
C ASP A 16 1.14 3.07 -13.91
N ALA A 17 1.04 3.92 -12.88
CA ALA A 17 1.81 3.78 -11.65
C ALA A 17 1.51 2.44 -10.95
N ILE A 18 0.23 2.08 -10.80
CA ILE A 18 -0.19 0.78 -10.23
C ILE A 18 0.39 -0.37 -11.05
N THR A 19 0.33 -0.29 -12.38
CA THR A 19 0.90 -1.33 -13.27
C THR A 19 2.38 -1.52 -13.02
N VAL A 20 3.15 -0.43 -12.93
CA VAL A 20 4.58 -0.48 -12.65
C VAL A 20 4.87 -1.06 -11.25
N TYR A 21 4.07 -0.73 -10.24
CA TYR A 21 4.22 -1.31 -8.90
C TYR A 21 3.89 -2.81 -8.90
N ASN A 22 2.85 -3.23 -9.61
CA ASN A 22 2.48 -4.64 -9.76
C ASN A 22 3.61 -5.46 -10.42
N GLU A 23 4.19 -4.95 -11.50
CA GLU A 23 5.32 -5.62 -12.16
C GLU A 23 6.52 -5.76 -11.23
N LEU A 24 6.83 -4.72 -10.44
CA LEU A 24 7.94 -4.74 -9.49
C LEU A 24 7.70 -5.79 -8.40
N ILE A 25 6.49 -5.83 -7.83
CA ILE A 25 6.09 -6.80 -6.80
C ILE A 25 6.10 -8.22 -7.37
N GLN A 26 5.54 -8.44 -8.56
CA GLN A 26 5.50 -9.76 -9.19
C GLN A 26 6.90 -10.28 -9.49
N ARG A 27 7.80 -9.41 -9.97
CA ARG A 27 9.14 -9.80 -10.39
C ARG A 27 10.10 -10.04 -9.23
N PHE A 28 9.98 -9.25 -8.16
CA PHE A 28 10.95 -9.23 -7.07
C PHE A 28 10.36 -9.55 -5.70
N GLY A 29 9.07 -9.87 -5.62
CA GLY A 29 8.35 -10.07 -4.37
C GLY A 29 8.91 -11.17 -3.49
N SER A 30 9.57 -12.18 -4.05
CA SER A 30 10.20 -13.29 -3.31
C SER A 30 11.72 -13.19 -3.23
N SER A 31 12.30 -12.01 -3.51
CA SER A 31 13.75 -11.81 -3.48
C SER A 31 14.27 -11.67 -2.05
N ASP A 32 15.37 -12.34 -1.74
CA ASP A 32 16.12 -12.16 -0.49
C ASP A 32 17.15 -11.02 -0.54
N GLU A 33 17.38 -10.42 -1.72
CA GLU A 33 18.30 -9.29 -1.86
C GLU A 33 17.75 -8.07 -1.09
N PRO A 34 18.49 -7.52 -0.11
CA PRO A 34 17.99 -6.45 0.75
C PRO A 34 17.50 -5.20 0.02
N ARG A 35 18.22 -4.82 -1.04
CA ARG A 35 17.86 -3.65 -1.87
C ARG A 35 16.55 -3.87 -2.63
N LEU A 36 16.30 -5.10 -3.07
CA LEU A 36 15.06 -5.45 -3.77
C LEU A 36 13.90 -5.52 -2.79
N GLN A 37 14.09 -6.07 -1.59
CA GLN A 37 13.07 -6.07 -0.54
C GLN A 37 12.63 -4.65 -0.17
N GLU A 38 13.57 -3.72 -0.01
CA GLU A 38 13.25 -2.30 0.23
C GLU A 38 12.42 -1.70 -0.91
N GLN A 39 12.79 -1.98 -2.17
CA GLN A 39 12.04 -1.49 -3.33
C GLN A 39 10.63 -2.08 -3.42
N VAL A 40 10.48 -3.37 -3.10
CA VAL A 40 9.19 -4.07 -3.08
C VAL A 40 8.30 -3.50 -1.97
N ALA A 41 8.83 -3.31 -0.77
CA ALA A 41 8.08 -2.71 0.34
C ALA A 41 7.59 -1.29 0.00
N LYS A 42 8.45 -0.46 -0.62
CA LYS A 42 8.06 0.87 -1.11
C LYS A 42 7.02 0.81 -2.24
N ALA A 43 7.09 -0.20 -3.11
CA ALA A 43 6.10 -0.40 -4.17
C ALA A 43 4.72 -0.77 -3.60
N PHE A 44 4.66 -1.69 -2.63
CA PHE A 44 3.41 -2.00 -1.92
C PHE A 44 2.83 -0.75 -1.24
N LEU A 45 3.66 0.01 -0.51
CA LEU A 45 3.21 1.21 0.20
C LEU A 45 2.60 2.23 -0.78
N ASN A 46 3.31 2.56 -1.86
CA ASN A 46 2.85 3.54 -2.83
C ASN A 46 1.61 3.07 -3.60
N LYS A 47 1.51 1.76 -3.90
CA LYS A 47 0.31 1.16 -4.49
C LYS A 47 -0.89 1.34 -3.57
N GLY A 48 -0.75 1.07 -2.27
CA GLY A 48 -1.81 1.26 -1.28
C GLY A 48 -2.27 2.72 -1.20
N VAL A 49 -1.34 3.66 -1.14
CA VAL A 49 -1.65 5.11 -1.13
C VAL A 49 -2.43 5.52 -2.38
N ASN A 50 -2.00 5.06 -3.56
CA ASN A 50 -2.68 5.37 -4.83
C ASN A 50 -4.12 4.81 -4.86
N LEU A 51 -4.33 3.57 -4.43
CA LEU A 51 -5.67 2.98 -4.31
C LEU A 51 -6.56 3.77 -3.34
N GLY A 52 -5.98 4.21 -2.22
CA GLY A 52 -6.66 5.02 -1.23
C GLY A 52 -7.10 6.40 -1.74
N GLN A 53 -6.28 7.04 -2.58
CA GLN A 53 -6.63 8.30 -3.25
C GLN A 53 -7.78 8.12 -4.25
N ARG A 54 -7.94 6.91 -4.80
CA ARG A 54 -9.04 6.54 -5.72
C ARG A 54 -10.29 6.02 -5.03
N ASN A 55 -10.33 6.10 -3.70
CA ASN A 55 -11.42 5.57 -2.88
C ASN A 55 -11.66 4.05 -3.05
N LEU A 56 -10.63 3.30 -3.45
CA LEU A 56 -10.63 1.83 -3.52
C LEU A 56 -10.17 1.27 -2.17
N LEU A 57 -11.02 1.44 -1.15
CA LEU A 57 -10.62 1.34 0.26
C LEU A 57 -10.30 -0.10 0.70
N GLU A 58 -11.03 -1.07 0.18
CA GLU A 58 -10.83 -2.49 0.48
C GLU A 58 -9.55 -3.01 -0.17
N ASP A 59 -9.26 -2.60 -1.40
CA ASP A 59 -8.02 -2.92 -2.09
C ASP A 59 -6.82 -2.27 -1.38
N GLU A 60 -6.93 -1.00 -0.97
CA GLU A 60 -5.88 -0.32 -0.19
C GLU A 60 -5.52 -1.11 1.08
N ILE A 61 -6.53 -1.54 1.85
CA ILE A 61 -6.31 -2.32 3.08
C ILE A 61 -5.62 -3.64 2.76
N THR A 62 -6.08 -4.34 1.71
CA THR A 62 -5.50 -5.61 1.28
C THR A 62 -4.03 -5.45 0.93
N ILE A 63 -3.66 -4.37 0.24
CA ILE A 63 -2.27 -4.10 -0.12
C ILE A 63 -1.39 -3.77 1.10
N TYR A 64 -1.91 -3.03 2.08
CA TYR A 64 -1.17 -2.82 3.33
C TYR A 64 -1.03 -4.12 4.14
N ASP A 65 -2.04 -4.99 4.14
CA ASP A 65 -1.97 -6.30 4.77
C ASP A 65 -0.91 -7.19 4.14
N GLU A 66 -0.84 -7.24 2.81
CA GLU A 66 0.21 -7.96 2.08
C GLU A 66 1.61 -7.45 2.44
N LEU A 67 1.80 -6.12 2.49
CA LEU A 67 3.09 -5.53 2.90
C LEU A 67 3.47 -5.97 4.32
N ILE A 68 2.55 -5.84 5.27
CA ILE A 68 2.78 -6.18 6.68
C ILE A 68 3.02 -7.68 6.84
N GLN A 69 2.29 -8.53 6.13
CA GLN A 69 2.49 -9.97 6.16
C GLN A 69 3.87 -10.35 5.63
N HIS A 70 4.33 -9.67 4.58
CA HIS A 70 5.60 -9.99 3.92
C HIS A 70 6.81 -9.51 4.73
N PHE A 71 6.74 -8.30 5.29
CA PHE A 71 7.91 -7.62 5.88
C PHE A 71 7.78 -7.27 7.35
N GLY A 72 6.61 -7.47 7.97
CA GLY A 72 6.31 -6.98 9.32
C GLY A 72 7.11 -7.63 10.46
N THR A 73 7.78 -8.76 10.20
CA THR A 73 8.67 -9.43 11.16
C THR A 73 10.15 -9.24 10.85
N SER A 74 10.49 -8.48 9.79
CA SER A 74 11.88 -8.24 9.41
C SER A 74 12.57 -7.26 10.35
N ASN A 75 13.81 -7.56 10.73
CA ASN A 75 14.66 -6.68 11.53
C ASN A 75 15.50 -5.72 10.66
N MET A 76 15.19 -5.60 9.37
CA MET A 76 15.92 -4.71 8.46
C MET A 76 15.48 -3.25 8.64
N PRO A 77 16.38 -2.33 9.00
CA PRO A 77 16.01 -0.92 9.22
C PRO A 77 15.37 -0.26 8.00
N ALA A 78 15.77 -0.65 6.79
CA ALA A 78 15.22 -0.12 5.54
C ALA A 78 13.73 -0.49 5.31
N LEU A 79 13.19 -1.49 6.03
CA LEU A 79 11.81 -1.93 5.92
C LEU A 79 10.90 -1.34 7.01
N GLU A 80 11.49 -0.78 8.08
CA GLU A 80 10.74 -0.22 9.21
C GLU A 80 9.80 0.89 8.75
N GLU A 81 10.32 1.90 8.04
CA GLU A 81 9.51 3.03 7.58
C GLU A 81 8.33 2.58 6.68
N PRO A 82 8.51 1.77 5.62
CA PRO A 82 7.41 1.26 4.83
C PRO A 82 6.36 0.49 5.64
N VAL A 83 6.79 -0.41 6.53
CA VAL A 83 5.90 -1.24 7.36
C VAL A 83 5.09 -0.37 8.32
N THR A 84 5.75 0.53 9.06
CA THR A 84 5.07 1.41 10.01
C THR A 84 4.06 2.32 9.31
N LYS A 85 4.41 2.90 8.15
CA LYS A 85 3.46 3.71 7.37
C LYS A 85 2.27 2.90 6.90
N ALA A 86 2.48 1.66 6.45
CA ALA A 86 1.39 0.77 6.05
C ALA A 86 0.44 0.48 7.22
N MET A 87 0.97 0.18 8.41
CA MET A 87 0.17 -0.05 9.63
C MET A 87 -0.66 1.18 10.01
N VAL A 88 -0.04 2.36 9.99
CA VAL A 88 -0.72 3.64 10.30
C VAL A 88 -1.82 3.93 9.29
N ASN A 89 -1.53 3.84 7.99
CA ASN A 89 -2.51 4.11 6.94
C ASN A 89 -3.66 3.11 6.97
N LYS A 90 -3.38 1.83 7.17
CA LYS A 90 -4.39 0.78 7.37
C LYS A 90 -5.30 1.12 8.55
N GLY A 91 -4.73 1.50 9.70
CA GLY A 91 -5.48 1.89 10.90
C GLY A 91 -6.40 3.09 10.66
N VAL A 92 -5.88 4.13 10.00
CA VAL A 92 -6.68 5.30 9.59
C VAL A 92 -7.85 4.87 8.71
N ARG A 93 -7.61 4.00 7.72
CA ARG A 93 -8.64 3.59 6.78
C ARG A 93 -9.71 2.72 7.42
N LEU A 94 -9.34 1.76 8.26
CA LEU A 94 -10.28 0.95 9.03
C LEU A 94 -11.17 1.80 9.93
N GLY A 95 -10.60 2.84 10.56
CA GLY A 95 -11.36 3.81 11.35
C GLY A 95 -12.40 4.57 10.52
N GLN A 96 -12.06 4.97 9.29
CA GLN A 96 -13.00 5.63 8.37
C GLN A 96 -14.13 4.70 7.92
N LEU A 97 -13.82 3.45 7.56
CA LEU A 97 -14.82 2.45 7.18
C LEU A 97 -15.79 2.13 8.32
N GLY A 98 -15.29 2.00 9.55
CA GLY A 98 -16.11 1.78 10.74
C GLY A 98 -17.10 2.92 10.99
N ARG A 99 -16.64 4.18 10.85
CA ARG A 99 -17.50 5.38 10.98
C ARG A 99 -18.58 5.44 9.89
N SER A 100 -18.22 5.17 8.63
CA SER A 100 -19.15 5.17 7.50
C SER A 100 -20.27 4.12 7.66
N LYS A 101 -19.91 2.87 8.01
CA LYS A 101 -20.88 1.78 8.26
C LYS A 101 -21.83 2.11 9.42
N THR A 102 -21.33 2.84 10.42
CA THR A 102 -22.12 3.28 11.57
C THR A 102 -23.13 4.35 11.15
N GLN A 103 -22.71 5.38 10.40
CA GLN A 103 -23.58 6.46 9.91
C GLN A 103 -24.68 5.97 8.95
N SER A 104 -24.37 5.06 8.03
CA SER A 104 -25.36 4.49 7.11
C SER A 104 -26.48 3.74 7.87
N ARG A 105 -26.14 3.00 8.93
CA ARG A 105 -27.13 2.29 9.75
C ARG A 105 -28.09 3.19 10.52
N TYR A 106 -27.71 4.44 10.81
CA TYR A 106 -28.59 5.40 11.51
C TYR A 106 -29.48 6.22 10.57
N MET A 107 -29.21 6.24 9.27
CA MET A 107 -30.03 6.98 8.27
C MET A 107 -31.15 6.13 7.65
N THR A 108 -31.18 4.82 7.91
CA THR A 108 -32.18 3.89 7.34
C THR A 108 -33.20 3.39 8.38
N ARG A 109 -33.39 4.11 9.48
CA ARG A 109 -34.42 3.85 10.51
C ARG A 109 -35.26 5.10 10.72
#